data_AF-G5RXZ5-F1
#
_entry.id   AF-G5RXZ5-F1
#
_cell.length_a   1.000
_cell.length_b   1.000
_cell.length_c   1.000
_cell.angle_alpha   90.00
_cell.angle_beta   90.00
_cell.angle_gamma   90.00
#
_symmetry.space_group_name_H-M   'P 1'
#
loop_
_entity.id
_entity.type
_entity.pdbx_description
1 polymer ?
#
loop_
_entity_poly.entity_id
_entity_poly.type
_entity_poly.pdbx_seq_one_letter_code
_entity_poly.pdbx_strand_id
1 'polypeptide(L)' 'RRGEVISIVETRGRNRPPQGLVYMPFFDAAQLVNNLTLDATDPLSKETDFKKCAVKLAKV' A
#
# COMPACT_ATOMS: atom_id res chain seq x y z
N ARG A 1 13.78 1.82 -0.10
CA ARG A 1 12.56 1.74 0.75
C ARG A 1 12.18 3.17 1.08
N ARG A 2 10.96 3.60 0.78
CA ARG A 2 10.54 5.02 0.95
C ARG A 2 10.04 5.34 2.36
N GLY A 3 9.42 4.38 3.03
CA GLY A 3 8.96 4.55 4.40
C GLY A 3 8.37 3.27 4.97
N GLU A 4 7.73 3.41 6.12
CA GLU A 4 7.02 2.37 6.86
C GLU A 4 5.75 2.95 7.48
N VAL A 5 4.80 2.07 7.81
CA VAL A 5 3.58 2.40 8.54
C VAL A 5 3.19 1.19 9.38
N ILE A 6 2.67 1.45 10.58
CA ILE A 6 2.10 0.42 11.45
C ILE A 6 0.59 0.39 11.22
N SER A 7 0.04 -0.81 11.03
CA SER A 7 -1.38 -1.03 10.78
C SER A 7 -1.86 -2.33 11.41
N ILE A 8 -3.15 -2.62 11.25
CA ILE A 8 -3.84 -3.79 11.80
C ILE A 8 -4.02 -4.85 10.71
N VAL A 9 -3.79 -6.11 11.05
CA VAL A 9 -3.99 -7.25 10.14
C VAL A 9 -5.46 -7.65 10.14
N GLU A 10 -6.10 -7.56 8.98
CA GLU A 10 -7.48 -8.03 8.74
C GLU A 10 -7.48 -9.15 7.68
N THR A 11 -8.03 -10.32 8.02
CA THR A 11 -8.04 -11.53 7.16
C THR A 11 -9.44 -12.02 6.78
N ARG A 12 -10.49 -11.45 7.39
CA ARG A 12 -11.90 -11.82 7.20
C ARG A 12 -12.76 -10.64 6.73
N GLY A 13 -12.14 -9.53 6.37
CA GLY A 13 -12.80 -8.33 5.87
C GLY A 13 -13.40 -8.49 4.47
N ARG A 14 -13.93 -7.38 3.92
CA ARG A 14 -14.58 -7.34 2.61
C ARG A 14 -13.62 -7.63 1.44
N ASN A 15 -12.37 -7.20 1.57
CA ASN A 15 -11.35 -7.36 0.54
C ASN A 15 -10.64 -8.69 0.76
N ARG A 16 -10.60 -9.53 -0.28
CA ARG A 16 -9.98 -10.87 -0.24
C ARG A 16 -8.86 -10.96 -1.29
N PRO A 17 -7.68 -10.37 -1.03
CA PRO A 17 -6.56 -10.46 -1.96
C PRO A 17 -6.01 -11.90 -2.04
N PRO A 18 -5.43 -12.32 -3.18
CA PRO A 18 -4.74 -13.60 -3.30
C PRO A 18 -3.45 -13.63 -2.45
N GLN A 19 -2.91 -14.82 -2.21
CA GLN A 19 -1.63 -14.97 -1.50
C GLN A 19 -0.51 -14.19 -2.21
N GLY A 20 0.32 -13.50 -1.42
CA GLY A 20 1.41 -12.65 -1.91
C GLY A 20 1.00 -11.20 -2.22
N LEU A 21 -0.29 -10.86 -2.14
CA LEU A 21 -0.80 -9.50 -2.35
C LEU A 21 -1.47 -8.97 -1.07
N VAL A 22 -1.26 -7.69 -0.78
CA VAL A 22 -1.92 -6.98 0.33
C VAL A 22 -2.67 -5.77 -0.18
N TYR A 23 -3.75 -5.41 0.50
CA TYR A 23 -4.55 -4.21 0.22
C TYR A 23 -4.57 -3.31 1.46
N MET A 24 -4.39 -2.01 1.26
CA MET A 24 -4.51 -1.00 2.32
C MET A 24 -5.26 0.23 1.79
N PRO A 25 -6.30 0.72 2.49
CA PRO A 25 -6.96 1.98 2.15
C PRO A 25 -6.15 3.19 2.64
N PHE A 26 -6.37 4.36 2.05
CA PHE A 26 -5.60 5.59 2.33
C PHE A 26 -6.42 6.70 3.03
N PHE A 27 -7.60 6.37 3.58
CA PHE A 27 -8.48 7.38 4.19
C PHE A 27 -8.02 7.84 5.58
N ASP A 28 -7.21 7.04 6.27
CA ASP A 28 -6.81 7.29 7.66
C ASP A 28 -5.55 8.17 7.70
N ALA A 29 -5.70 9.41 8.17
CA ALA A 29 -4.60 10.35 8.31
C ALA A 29 -3.55 9.94 9.37
N ALA A 30 -3.89 9.04 10.30
CA ALA A 30 -2.92 8.47 11.24
C ALA A 30 -2.02 7.39 10.60
N GLN A 31 -2.44 6.83 9.45
CA GLN A 31 -1.76 5.76 8.75
C GLN A 31 -1.45 6.17 7.30
N LEU A 32 -0.40 6.97 7.13
CA LEU A 32 -0.02 7.59 5.85
C LEU A 32 0.55 6.57 4.83
N VAL A 33 -0.33 5.80 4.18
CA VAL A 33 0.03 4.76 3.18
C VAL A 33 0.89 5.28 2.04
N ASN A 34 0.71 6.55 1.65
CA ASN A 34 1.48 7.15 0.56
C ASN A 34 2.99 7.28 0.87
N ASN A 35 3.40 7.14 2.14
CA ASN A 35 4.82 7.02 2.51
C ASN A 35 5.44 5.70 1.97
N LEU A 36 4.62 4.70 1.62
CA LEU A 36 5.05 3.43 1.04
C LEU A 36 5.08 3.46 -0.51
N THR A 37 4.10 4.13 -1.12
CA THR A 37 3.84 4.09 -2.57
C THR A 37 4.95 4.71 -3.40
N LEU A 38 5.17 4.22 -4.63
CA LEU A 38 6.15 4.75 -5.58
C LEU A 38 5.53 5.88 -6.39
N ASP A 39 6.28 6.96 -6.56
CA ASP A 39 5.96 8.11 -7.40
C ASP A 39 6.30 7.88 -8.89
N ALA A 40 6.36 6.62 -9.32
CA ALA A 40 6.52 6.27 -10.72
C ALA A 40 5.20 6.51 -11.44
N THR A 41 5.30 7.20 -12.58
CA THR A 41 4.16 7.61 -13.38
C THR A 41 4.18 6.96 -14.76
N ASP A 42 3.01 6.86 -15.39
CA ASP A 42 2.93 6.56 -16.81
C ASP A 42 3.69 7.66 -17.61
N PRO A 43 4.64 7.30 -18.50
CA PRO A 43 5.41 8.27 -19.26
C PRO A 43 4.58 9.20 -20.16
N LEU A 44 3.36 8.82 -20.54
CA LEU A 44 2.44 9.61 -21.37
C LEU A 44 1.55 10.51 -20.52
N SER A 45 0.75 9.93 -19.61
CA SER A 45 -0.25 10.69 -18.85
C SER A 45 0.30 11.42 -17.62
N LYS A 46 1.47 11.00 -17.14
CA LYS A 46 2.08 11.46 -15.88
C LYS A 46 1.26 11.08 -14.63
N GLU A 47 0.31 10.16 -14.74
CA GLU A 47 -0.45 9.65 -13.60
C GLU A 47 0.37 8.61 -12.82
N THR A 48 0.40 8.74 -11.48
CA THR A 48 1.14 7.84 -10.58
C THR A 48 0.45 6.50 -10.41
N ASP A 49 1.23 5.42 -10.43
CA ASP A 49 0.73 4.08 -10.12
C ASP A 49 0.70 3.82 -8.60
N PHE A 50 -0.42 4.16 -7.98
CA PHE A 50 -0.67 3.85 -6.56
C PHE A 50 -1.10 2.39 -6.32
N LYS A 51 -1.32 1.59 -7.36
CA LYS A 51 -1.93 0.26 -7.25
C LYS A 51 -0.92 -0.86 -7.11
N LYS A 52 0.36 -0.62 -7.43
CA LYS A 52 1.41 -1.63 -7.25
C LYS A 52 2.74 -1.07 -6.78
N CYS A 53 3.29 -1.70 -5.75
CA CYS A 53 4.69 -1.58 -5.36
C CYS A 53 5.09 -2.77 -4.48
N ALA A 54 6.38 -3.02 -4.33
CA ALA A 54 6.87 -4.10 -3.46
C ALA A 54 6.92 -3.63 -1.99
N VAL A 55 6.41 -4.47 -1.10
CA VAL A 55 6.41 -4.24 0.36
C VAL A 55 6.90 -5.49 1.10
N LYS A 56 7.30 -5.31 2.36
CA LYS A 56 7.60 -6.41 3.30
C LYS A 56 6.82 -6.16 4.59
N LEU A 57 6.17 -7.19 5.10
CA LEU A 57 5.55 -7.16 6.43
C LEU A 57 6.55 -7.67 7.48
N ALA A 58 6.53 -7.04 8.65
CA ALA A 58 7.24 -7.50 9.84
C ALA A 58 6.29 -7.38 11.04
N LYS A 59 6.49 -8.23 12.05
CA LYS A 59 5.83 -8.04 13.34
C LYS A 59 6.43 -6.80 14.01
N VAL A 60 5.58 -6.04 14.70
CA VAL A 60 6.00 -4.97 15.61
C VAL A 60 6.56 -5.61 16.87
#